data_AF-A0AA35QTK6-F1
#
_entry.id   AF-A0AA35QTK6-F1
#
_cell.length_a   1.000
_cell.length_b   1.000
_cell.length_c   1.000
_cell.angle_alpha   90.00
_cell.angle_beta   90.00
_cell.angle_gamma   90.00
#
_symmetry.space_group_name_H-M   'P 1'
#
loop_
_entity.id
_entity.type
_entity.pdbx_description
1 polymer ?
#
loop_
_entity_poly.entity_id
_entity_poly.type
_entity_poly.pdbx_seq_one_letter_code
_entity_poly.pdbx_strand_id
1 'polypeptide(L)'
;MTSAEFTTFFFDIDWEHLRGALDRFAQFFQSPLFNASATDREVKAVDSENDRNLQEDAWRIQQVLRHLSKHDHPHRKFGTGNSATLDRRPRELDLDVREELRKFHSGHYSSNLMRLAVIGREDLDELTSLVEELFSPVLNKNKPVPVFPDHPYSPEDLQLWIECVPVKELRQLMIEFPIPDLHDYYYCDPILYVSHLIGHEGGGSLFAHLKSKGWCNTLTAGPTAGAKGYSFFAVRMVLSSQGEGTGL
;
A
#
# COMPACT_ATOMS: atom_id res chain seq x y z
N MET A 1 -8.55 -4.15 -2.85
CA MET A 1 -7.44 -3.72 -1.98
C MET A 1 -6.93 -2.38 -2.48
N THR A 2 -6.69 -1.42 -1.60
CA THR A 2 -6.21 -0.08 -1.96
C THR A 2 -4.84 0.15 -1.32
N SER A 3 -3.86 0.58 -2.11
CA SER A 3 -2.53 0.98 -1.67
C SER A 3 -2.28 2.46 -1.99
N ALA A 4 -1.04 2.93 -1.87
CA ALA A 4 -0.70 4.33 -2.13
C ALA A 4 -0.96 4.75 -3.60
N GLU A 5 -0.78 3.83 -4.55
CA GLU A 5 -0.84 4.13 -5.99
C GLU A 5 -1.84 3.27 -6.76
N PHE A 6 -2.26 2.15 -6.17
CA PHE A 6 -3.09 1.16 -6.86
C PHE A 6 -4.38 0.88 -6.11
N THR A 7 -5.45 0.68 -6.87
CA THR A 7 -6.66 0.01 -6.38
C THR A 7 -6.83 -1.26 -7.18
N THR A 8 -6.71 -2.41 -6.52
CA THR A 8 -6.77 -3.73 -7.15
C THR A 8 -8.08 -4.41 -6.78
N PHE A 9 -8.82 -4.81 -7.81
CA PHE A 9 -10.03 -5.63 -7.71
C PHE A 9 -9.74 -6.98 -8.37
N PHE A 10 -10.21 -8.08 -7.78
CA PHE A 10 -10.07 -9.42 -8.32
C PHE A 10 -11.22 -10.31 -7.83
N PHE A 11 -11.51 -11.37 -8.58
CA PHE A 11 -12.44 -12.42 -8.20
C PHE A 11 -12.02 -13.74 -8.88
N ASP A 12 -12.51 -14.85 -8.36
CA ASP A 12 -12.54 -16.14 -9.05
C ASP A 12 -13.98 -16.63 -9.19
N ILE A 13 -14.20 -17.55 -10.13
CA ILE A 13 -15.51 -18.15 -10.40
C ILE A 13 -15.31 -19.46 -11.16
N ASP A 14 -16.29 -20.37 -11.08
CA ASP A 14 -16.35 -21.52 -11.97
C ASP A 14 -16.35 -21.08 -13.44
N TRP A 15 -15.55 -21.77 -14.25
CA TRP A 15 -15.25 -21.36 -15.63
C TRP A 15 -16.50 -21.15 -16.50
N GLU A 16 -17.57 -21.94 -16.29
CA GLU A 16 -18.85 -21.84 -17.00
C GLU A 16 -19.57 -20.49 -16.77
N HIS A 17 -19.16 -19.73 -15.76
CA HIS A 17 -19.78 -18.47 -15.35
C HIS A 17 -18.89 -17.25 -15.57
N LEU A 18 -17.70 -17.43 -16.18
CA LEU A 18 -16.71 -16.36 -16.38
C LEU A 18 -17.33 -15.13 -17.06
N ARG A 19 -18.01 -15.31 -18.20
CA ARG A 19 -18.64 -14.20 -18.94
C ARG A 19 -19.60 -13.39 -18.07
N GLY A 20 -20.48 -14.06 -17.33
CA GLY A 20 -21.48 -13.39 -16.50
C GLY A 20 -20.87 -12.65 -15.31
N ALA A 21 -19.83 -13.21 -14.71
CA ALA A 21 -19.09 -12.55 -13.63
C ALA A 21 -18.30 -11.35 -14.16
N LEU A 22 -17.61 -11.51 -15.29
CA LEU A 22 -16.79 -10.48 -15.90
C LEU A 22 -17.62 -9.28 -16.40
N ASP A 23 -18.82 -9.54 -16.93
CA ASP A 23 -19.78 -8.48 -17.32
C ASP A 23 -20.17 -7.61 -16.12
N ARG A 24 -20.56 -8.24 -15.00
CA ARG A 24 -20.88 -7.52 -13.75
C ARG A 24 -19.68 -6.76 -13.20
N PHE A 25 -18.50 -7.36 -13.28
CA PHE A 25 -17.25 -6.76 -12.84
C PHE A 25 -16.88 -5.52 -13.67
N ALA A 26 -17.05 -5.57 -14.99
CA ALA A 26 -16.77 -4.45 -15.88
C ALA A 26 -17.59 -3.19 -15.51
N GLN A 27 -18.82 -3.37 -15.01
CA GLN A 27 -19.69 -2.26 -14.60
C GLN A 27 -19.10 -1.39 -13.47
N PHE A 28 -18.19 -1.93 -12.65
CA PHE A 28 -17.53 -1.16 -11.59
C PHE A 28 -16.70 0.00 -12.16
N PHE A 29 -16.13 -0.19 -13.35
CA PHE A 29 -15.25 0.77 -14.01
C PHE A 29 -16.01 1.67 -14.99
N GLN A 30 -17.23 1.28 -15.39
CA GLN A 30 -18.04 2.02 -16.34
C GLN A 30 -19.04 2.98 -15.67
N SER A 31 -19.90 2.48 -14.78
CA SER A 31 -21.03 3.25 -14.24
C SER A 31 -21.46 2.78 -12.84
N PRO A 32 -20.58 2.91 -11.83
CA PRO A 32 -20.96 2.61 -10.45
C PRO A 32 -22.07 3.56 -9.96
N LEU A 33 -23.08 2.98 -9.28
CA LEU A 33 -24.25 3.74 -8.82
C LEU A 33 -23.98 4.64 -7.62
N PHE A 34 -23.01 4.25 -6.78
CA PHE A 34 -22.73 4.86 -5.47
C PHE A 34 -24.00 5.14 -4.67
N ASN A 35 -24.87 4.14 -4.50
CA ASN A 35 -26.16 4.31 -3.81
C ASN A 35 -25.96 4.89 -2.40
N ALA A 36 -26.70 5.94 -2.05
CA ALA A 36 -26.52 6.67 -0.78
C ALA A 36 -26.59 5.76 0.46
N SER A 37 -27.58 4.85 0.50
CA SER A 37 -27.74 3.89 1.61
C SER A 37 -26.64 2.82 1.66
N ALA A 38 -25.95 2.57 0.55
CA ALA A 38 -24.77 1.70 0.54
C ALA A 38 -23.54 2.46 1.04
N THR A 39 -23.36 3.72 0.62
CA THR A 39 -22.26 4.59 1.08
C THR A 39 -22.26 4.72 2.61
N ASP A 40 -23.40 4.98 3.23
CA ASP A 40 -23.50 5.11 4.70
C ASP A 40 -23.12 3.83 5.45
N ARG A 41 -23.46 2.67 4.88
CA ARG A 41 -23.09 1.37 5.47
C ARG A 41 -21.61 1.08 5.26
N GLU A 42 -21.07 1.42 4.10
CA GLU A 42 -19.67 1.17 3.75
C GLU A 42 -18.73 2.02 4.61
N VAL A 43 -19.09 3.27 4.93
CA VAL A 43 -18.30 4.09 5.87
C VAL A 43 -18.14 3.39 7.23
N LYS A 44 -19.17 2.71 7.73
CA LYS A 44 -19.09 1.96 9.00
C LYS A 44 -18.18 0.73 8.88
N ALA A 45 -18.15 0.09 7.71
CA ALA A 45 -17.22 -1.01 7.44
C ALA A 45 -15.76 -0.52 7.45
N VAL A 46 -15.48 0.61 6.80
CA VAL A 46 -14.16 1.25 6.81
C VAL A 46 -13.75 1.69 8.22
N ASP A 47 -14.67 2.25 9.00
CA ASP A 47 -14.42 2.62 10.40
C ASP A 47 -14.03 1.40 11.24
N SER A 48 -14.75 0.28 11.07
CA SER A 48 -14.44 -1.00 11.73
C SER A 48 -13.10 -1.59 11.30
N GLU A 49 -12.74 -1.45 10.01
CA GLU A 49 -11.43 -1.84 9.50
C GLU A 49 -10.32 -1.03 10.17
N ASN A 50 -10.49 0.30 10.28
CA ASN A 50 -9.53 1.15 10.96
C ASN A 50 -9.41 0.79 12.45
N ASP A 51 -10.53 0.56 13.15
CA ASP A 51 -10.53 0.19 14.56
C ASP A 51 -9.75 -1.11 14.83
N ARG A 52 -9.88 -2.10 13.93
CA ARG A 52 -9.05 -3.31 13.96
C ARG A 52 -7.56 -2.97 13.80
N ASN A 53 -7.22 -2.11 12.84
CA ASN A 53 -5.83 -1.73 12.55
C ASN A 53 -5.18 -0.94 13.70
N LEU A 54 -5.95 -0.26 14.56
CA LEU A 54 -5.42 0.44 15.74
C LEU A 54 -4.76 -0.48 16.78
N GLN A 55 -5.09 -1.78 16.75
CA GLN A 55 -4.51 -2.82 17.62
C GLN A 55 -3.32 -3.55 16.99
N GLU A 56 -2.97 -3.22 15.73
CA GLU A 56 -1.90 -3.87 15.00
C GLU A 56 -0.68 -2.95 14.90
N ASP A 57 0.41 -3.33 15.58
CA ASP A 57 1.63 -2.52 15.71
C ASP A 57 2.26 -2.12 14.36
N ALA A 58 2.16 -2.98 13.34
CA ALA A 58 2.65 -2.67 12.00
C ALA A 58 1.94 -1.44 11.39
N TRP A 59 0.61 -1.36 11.52
CA TRP A 59 -0.18 -0.22 11.03
C TRP A 59 0.09 1.05 11.84
N ARG A 60 0.22 0.91 13.17
CA ARG A 60 0.54 2.02 14.08
C ARG A 60 1.89 2.65 13.73
N ILE A 61 2.94 1.83 13.62
CA ILE A 61 4.30 2.27 13.27
C ILE A 61 4.29 2.91 11.88
N GLN A 62 3.64 2.28 10.89
CA GLN A 62 3.57 2.85 9.54
C GLN A 62 2.94 4.26 9.55
N GLN A 63 1.85 4.46 10.29
CA GLN A 63 1.19 5.77 10.34
C GLN A 63 2.02 6.81 11.12
N VAL A 64 2.81 6.40 12.13
CA VAL A 64 3.78 7.29 12.81
C VAL A 64 4.86 7.76 11.84
N LEU A 65 5.48 6.85 11.08
CA LEU A 65 6.50 7.21 10.08
C LEU A 65 5.94 8.17 9.03
N ARG A 66 4.73 7.89 8.52
CA ARG A 66 4.03 8.80 7.61
C ARG A 66 3.81 10.18 8.24
N HIS A 67 3.38 10.23 9.49
CA HIS A 67 3.13 11.49 10.19
C HIS A 67 4.40 12.34 10.36
N LEU A 68 5.56 11.71 10.48
CA LEU A 68 6.86 12.38 10.60
C LEU A 68 7.42 12.87 9.26
N SER A 69 6.83 12.47 8.13
CA SER A 69 7.22 13.01 6.83
C SER A 69 6.78 14.47 6.64
N LYS A 70 7.35 15.13 5.61
CA LYS A 70 7.01 16.50 5.19
C LYS A 70 5.50 16.74 5.21
N HIS A 71 5.08 17.87 5.79
CA HIS A 71 3.68 18.17 6.05
C HIS A 71 2.81 18.24 4.78
N ASP A 72 3.37 18.73 3.69
CA ASP A 72 2.72 18.90 2.38
C ASP A 72 2.86 17.68 1.46
N HIS A 73 3.67 16.68 1.84
CA HIS A 73 3.89 15.51 1.00
C HIS A 73 2.74 14.50 1.11
N PRO A 74 2.21 13.95 -0.02
CA PRO A 74 1.08 13.02 -0.01
C PRO A 74 1.28 11.75 0.82
N HIS A 75 2.53 11.31 1.01
CA HIS A 75 2.89 10.16 1.86
C HIS A 75 2.37 10.30 3.31
N ARG A 76 2.24 11.53 3.82
CA ARG A 76 1.75 11.82 5.17
C ARG A 76 0.28 11.46 5.39
N LYS A 77 -0.50 11.31 4.31
CA LYS A 77 -1.95 11.09 4.38
C LYS A 77 -2.30 9.80 5.13
N PHE A 78 -3.38 9.87 5.89
CA PHE A 78 -4.04 8.70 6.46
C PHE A 78 -4.87 8.01 5.38
N GLY A 79 -4.41 6.85 4.91
CA GLY A 79 -4.95 6.19 3.71
C GLY A 79 -6.21 5.36 3.94
N THR A 80 -6.41 4.82 5.15
CA THR A 80 -7.56 3.95 5.46
C THR A 80 -8.87 4.74 5.49
N GLY A 81 -8.84 5.95 6.10
CA GLY A 81 -10.05 6.68 6.42
C GLY A 81 -10.79 6.06 7.63
N ASN A 82 -11.79 6.79 8.13
CA ASN A 82 -12.69 6.37 9.20
C ASN A 82 -13.95 7.27 9.21
N SER A 83 -14.84 7.07 10.17
CA SER A 83 -16.04 7.89 10.36
C SER A 83 -15.76 9.38 10.54
N ALA A 84 -14.60 9.75 11.09
CA ALA A 84 -14.23 11.16 11.22
C ALA A 84 -13.92 11.76 9.84
N THR A 85 -13.15 11.07 9.00
CA THR A 85 -12.69 11.60 7.71
C THR A 85 -13.68 11.41 6.57
N LEU A 86 -14.56 10.40 6.66
CA LEU A 86 -15.47 10.00 5.58
C LEU A 86 -16.94 10.33 5.87
N ASP A 87 -17.28 10.83 7.06
CA ASP A 87 -18.67 11.19 7.41
C ASP A 87 -18.74 12.49 8.22
N ARG A 88 -18.22 12.52 9.46
CA ARG A 88 -18.37 13.67 10.36
C ARG A 88 -17.76 14.95 9.79
N ARG A 89 -16.48 14.94 9.42
CA ARG A 89 -15.80 16.13 8.88
C ARG A 89 -16.36 16.56 7.51
N PRO A 90 -16.65 15.66 6.56
CA PRO A 90 -17.38 16.05 5.35
C PRO A 90 -18.71 16.75 5.64
N ARG A 91 -19.53 16.25 6.57
CA ARG A 91 -20.79 16.91 6.96
C ARG A 91 -20.56 18.30 7.56
N GLU A 92 -19.57 18.47 8.42
CA GLU A 92 -19.20 19.77 8.99
C GLU A 92 -18.77 20.78 7.91
N LEU A 93 -18.23 20.30 6.80
CA LEU A 93 -17.81 21.10 5.65
C LEU A 93 -18.87 21.20 4.54
N ASP A 94 -20.09 20.70 4.78
CA ASP A 94 -21.18 20.63 3.79
C ASP A 94 -20.78 19.92 2.49
N LEU A 95 -19.95 18.87 2.60
CA LEU A 95 -19.49 18.05 1.48
C LEU A 95 -20.35 16.80 1.32
N ASP A 96 -20.92 16.63 0.13
CA ASP A 96 -21.59 15.39 -0.26
C ASP A 96 -20.54 14.33 -0.67
N VAL A 97 -20.28 13.40 0.25
CA VAL A 97 -19.34 12.28 0.07
C VAL A 97 -19.67 11.44 -1.17
N ARG A 98 -20.96 11.27 -1.50
CA ARG A 98 -21.36 10.51 -2.69
C ARG A 98 -20.95 11.23 -3.96
N GLU A 99 -21.15 12.55 -4.02
CA GLU A 99 -20.69 13.34 -5.16
C GLU A 99 -19.17 13.38 -5.23
N GLU A 100 -18.46 13.41 -4.10
CA GLU A 100 -16.99 13.28 -4.08
C GLU A 100 -16.50 11.91 -4.60
N LEU A 101 -17.20 10.81 -4.29
CA LEU A 101 -16.90 9.49 -4.88
C LEU A 101 -17.10 9.48 -6.40
N ARG A 102 -18.19 10.09 -6.88
CA ARG A 102 -18.46 10.24 -8.33
C ARG A 102 -17.41 11.10 -9.01
N LYS A 103 -17.02 12.23 -8.39
CA LYS A 103 -15.94 13.09 -8.88
C LYS A 103 -14.62 12.32 -8.91
N PHE A 104 -14.29 11.58 -7.86
CA PHE A 104 -13.07 10.78 -7.80
C PHE A 104 -13.02 9.70 -8.88
N HIS A 105 -14.09 8.92 -9.05
CA HIS A 105 -14.21 7.91 -10.10
C HIS A 105 -14.11 8.55 -11.49
N SER A 106 -14.90 9.61 -11.75
CA SER A 106 -14.82 10.32 -13.03
C SER A 106 -13.44 10.92 -13.27
N GLY A 107 -12.74 11.37 -12.22
CA GLY A 107 -11.44 12.03 -12.31
C GLY A 107 -10.24 11.10 -12.47
N HIS A 108 -10.31 9.87 -11.92
CA HIS A 108 -9.16 8.98 -11.79
C HIS A 108 -9.33 7.61 -12.46
N TYR A 109 -10.56 7.08 -12.58
CA TYR A 109 -10.80 5.79 -13.26
C TYR A 109 -10.79 6.00 -14.77
N SER A 110 -9.60 6.01 -15.36
CA SER A 110 -9.34 6.19 -16.79
C SER A 110 -8.70 4.93 -17.36
N SER A 111 -9.16 4.44 -18.52
CA SER A 111 -8.65 3.17 -19.08
C SER A 111 -7.14 3.17 -19.36
N ASN A 112 -6.54 4.32 -19.68
CA ASN A 112 -5.08 4.41 -19.88
C ASN A 112 -4.25 4.19 -18.60
N LEU A 113 -4.87 4.15 -17.42
CA LEU A 113 -4.25 3.85 -16.14
C LEU A 113 -4.64 2.46 -15.60
N MET A 114 -5.43 1.69 -16.34
CA MET A 114 -5.93 0.38 -15.92
C MET A 114 -5.12 -0.75 -16.56
N ARG A 115 -5.03 -1.86 -15.84
CA ARG A 115 -4.50 -3.14 -16.33
C ARG A 115 -5.50 -4.22 -15.95
N LEU A 116 -5.79 -5.12 -16.89
CA LEU A 116 -6.70 -6.24 -16.70
C LEU A 116 -5.96 -7.54 -17.02
N ALA A 117 -6.20 -8.56 -16.20
CA ALA A 117 -5.80 -9.93 -16.48
C ALA A 117 -7.04 -10.82 -16.36
N VAL A 118 -7.28 -11.64 -17.38
CA VAL A 118 -8.38 -12.61 -17.41
C VAL A 118 -7.78 -13.99 -17.65
N ILE A 119 -8.19 -14.97 -16.84
CA ILE A 119 -7.76 -16.35 -16.93
C ILE A 119 -9.03 -17.19 -17.10
N GLY A 120 -9.11 -17.94 -18.20
CA GLY A 120 -10.27 -18.76 -18.57
C GLY A 120 -9.85 -20.07 -19.23
N ARG A 121 -10.84 -20.91 -19.57
CA ARG A 121 -10.62 -22.15 -20.35
C ARG A 121 -10.78 -21.93 -21.85
N GLU A 122 -11.45 -20.85 -22.21
CA GLU A 122 -11.61 -20.31 -23.55
C GLU A 122 -10.24 -20.06 -24.19
N ASP A 123 -10.19 -20.12 -25.52
CA ASP A 123 -8.97 -19.80 -26.23
C ASP A 123 -8.66 -18.30 -26.23
N LEU A 124 -7.47 -17.93 -26.72
CA LEU A 124 -7.04 -16.53 -26.69
C LEU A 124 -7.91 -15.61 -27.54
N ASP A 125 -8.48 -16.11 -28.65
CA ASP A 125 -9.31 -15.30 -29.55
C ASP A 125 -10.68 -15.05 -28.90
N GLU A 126 -11.24 -16.06 -28.24
CA GLU A 126 -12.47 -15.96 -27.44
C GLU A 126 -12.29 -15.00 -26.25
N LEU A 127 -11.21 -15.14 -25.48
CA LEU A 127 -10.92 -14.25 -24.36
C LEU A 127 -10.66 -12.81 -24.81
N THR A 128 -9.97 -12.62 -25.93
CA THR A 128 -9.74 -11.28 -26.51
C THR A 128 -11.07 -10.64 -26.89
N SER A 129 -11.93 -11.35 -27.61
CA SER A 129 -13.24 -10.86 -28.02
C SER A 129 -14.12 -10.51 -26.82
N LEU A 130 -14.12 -11.36 -25.79
CA LEU A 130 -14.86 -11.12 -24.54
C LEU A 130 -14.36 -9.88 -23.80
N VAL A 131 -13.05 -9.68 -23.70
CA VAL A 131 -12.47 -8.51 -23.05
C VAL A 131 -12.74 -7.23 -23.84
N GLU A 132 -12.63 -7.27 -25.16
CA GLU A 132 -12.96 -6.13 -26.03
C GLU A 132 -14.43 -5.73 -25.88
N GLU A 133 -15.34 -6.70 -25.90
CA GLU A 133 -16.77 -6.46 -25.70
C GLU A 133 -17.05 -5.74 -24.37
N LEU A 134 -16.48 -6.26 -23.28
CA LEU A 134 -16.84 -5.81 -21.93
C LEU A 134 -16.04 -4.59 -21.44
N PHE A 135 -14.82 -4.36 -21.90
CA PHE A 135 -13.95 -3.30 -21.35
C PHE A 135 -13.61 -2.16 -22.32
N SER A 136 -13.85 -2.32 -23.63
CA SER A 136 -13.73 -1.18 -24.56
C SER A 136 -14.61 0.03 -24.22
N PRO A 137 -15.78 -0.10 -23.55
CA PRO A 137 -16.56 1.07 -23.12
C PRO A 137 -15.90 1.89 -21.99
N VAL A 138 -14.84 1.40 -21.34
CA VAL A 138 -14.17 2.14 -20.27
C VAL A 138 -13.43 3.34 -20.86
N LEU A 139 -13.89 4.54 -20.49
CA LEU A 139 -13.43 5.78 -21.10
C LEU A 139 -11.94 6.05 -20.84
N ASN A 140 -11.23 6.38 -21.91
CA ASN A 140 -9.89 6.94 -21.84
C ASN A 140 -9.97 8.45 -21.63
N LYS A 141 -9.55 8.91 -20.46
CA LYS A 141 -9.52 10.32 -20.06
C LYS A 141 -8.10 10.92 -20.17
N ASN A 142 -7.18 10.18 -20.79
CA ASN A 142 -5.78 10.53 -21.03
C ASN A 142 -5.08 11.12 -19.78
N LYS A 143 -5.23 10.42 -18.65
CA LYS A 143 -4.72 10.88 -17.36
C LYS A 143 -3.22 10.60 -17.25
N PRO A 144 -2.40 11.54 -16.76
CA PRO A 144 -1.01 11.25 -16.50
C PRO A 144 -0.89 10.23 -15.36
N VAL A 145 0.13 9.37 -15.42
CA VAL A 145 0.52 8.53 -14.29
C VAL A 145 1.06 9.46 -13.19
N PRO A 146 0.53 9.42 -11.95
CA PRO A 146 1.08 10.18 -10.85
C PRO A 146 2.56 9.85 -10.61
N VAL A 147 3.36 10.88 -10.33
CA VAL A 147 4.77 10.75 -9.95
C VAL A 147 5.03 11.71 -8.79
N PHE A 148 5.81 11.25 -7.82
CA PHE A 148 6.17 11.98 -6.60
C PHE A 148 7.71 12.11 -6.57
N PRO A 149 8.28 13.09 -7.29
CA PRO A 149 9.74 13.17 -7.48
C PRO A 149 10.49 13.53 -6.21
N ASP A 150 9.83 14.21 -5.27
CA ASP A 150 10.43 14.58 -4.00
C ASP A 150 10.30 13.43 -2.99
N HIS A 151 11.40 13.12 -2.31
CA HIS A 151 11.35 12.17 -1.22
C HIS A 151 10.53 12.73 -0.03
N PRO A 152 9.68 11.92 0.64
CA PRO A 152 8.85 12.35 1.77
C PRO A 152 9.63 12.84 3.00
N TYR A 153 10.84 12.32 3.20
CA TYR A 153 11.76 12.79 4.25
C TYR A 153 12.69 13.86 3.70
N SER A 154 12.71 15.02 4.36
CA SER A 154 13.73 16.07 4.21
C SER A 154 14.96 15.76 5.07
N PRO A 155 16.09 16.46 4.91
CA PRO A 155 17.25 16.30 5.80
C PRO A 155 16.94 16.49 7.29
N GLU A 156 15.95 17.31 7.62
CA GLU A 156 15.48 17.57 8.99
C GLU A 156 14.69 16.38 9.58
N ASP A 157 14.15 15.53 8.71
CA ASP A 157 13.39 14.33 9.07
C ASP A 157 14.30 13.08 9.15
N LEU A 158 15.63 13.25 9.06
CA LEU A 158 16.63 12.18 9.15
C LEU A 158 17.34 12.20 10.51
N GLN A 159 18.10 11.13 10.79
CA GLN A 159 18.83 10.96 12.05
C GLN A 159 17.93 11.02 13.28
N LEU A 160 16.66 10.64 13.11
CA LEU A 160 15.68 10.58 14.17
C LEU A 160 15.77 9.23 14.88
N TRP A 161 15.65 9.29 16.21
CA TRP A 161 15.41 8.12 17.05
C TRP A 161 13.94 8.13 17.48
N ILE A 162 13.20 7.09 17.12
CA ILE A 162 11.76 7.02 17.36
C ILE A 162 11.49 5.84 18.28
N GLU A 163 11.01 6.15 19.48
CA GLU A 163 10.58 5.15 20.45
C GLU A 163 9.06 4.98 20.38
N CYS A 164 8.62 3.77 20.05
CA CYS A 164 7.22 3.42 19.95
C CYS A 164 6.87 2.42 21.05
N VAL A 165 5.84 2.73 21.84
CA VAL A 165 5.28 1.75 22.79
C VAL A 165 4.33 0.82 22.03
N PRO A 166 4.65 -0.48 21.91
CA PRO A 166 3.81 -1.44 21.18
C PRO A 166 2.57 -1.83 21.99
N VAL A 167 1.56 -2.36 21.29
CA VAL A 167 0.39 -2.99 21.90
C VAL A 167 0.71 -4.42 22.31
N LYS A 168 1.42 -5.17 21.45
CA LYS A 168 1.88 -6.54 21.73
C LYS A 168 3.19 -6.52 22.51
N GLU A 169 3.55 -7.62 23.17
CA GLU A 169 4.89 -7.78 23.73
C GLU A 169 5.90 -7.97 22.58
N LEU A 170 6.42 -6.85 22.07
CA LEU A 170 7.29 -6.79 20.91
C LEU A 170 8.53 -5.96 21.24
N ARG A 171 9.72 -6.53 20.99
CA ARG A 171 11.00 -5.83 21.05
C ARG A 171 11.58 -5.80 19.65
N GLN A 172 11.54 -4.64 19.00
CA GLN A 172 11.94 -4.52 17.60
C GLN A 172 12.74 -3.25 17.37
N LEU A 173 13.87 -3.38 16.67
CA LEU A 173 14.60 -2.26 16.09
C LEU A 173 14.36 -2.23 14.59
N MET A 174 14.03 -1.06 14.07
CA MET A 174 13.88 -0.81 12.63
C MET A 174 14.73 0.39 12.26
N ILE A 175 15.64 0.18 11.32
CA ILE A 175 16.46 1.23 10.72
C ILE A 175 15.96 1.41 9.29
N GLU A 176 15.43 2.58 8.96
CA GLU A 176 14.89 2.89 7.64
C GLU A 176 15.70 3.99 6.97
N PHE A 177 16.02 3.77 5.68
CA PHE A 177 16.82 4.66 4.86
C PHE A 177 15.97 5.18 3.69
N PRO A 178 15.91 6.51 3.48
CA PRO A 178 15.34 7.06 2.26
C PRO A 178 16.23 6.72 1.06
N ILE A 179 15.64 6.26 -0.04
CA ILE A 179 16.36 5.94 -1.28
C ILE A 179 15.57 6.43 -2.51
N PRO A 180 16.22 6.65 -3.66
CA PRO A 180 15.48 6.93 -4.89
C PRO A 180 14.58 5.75 -5.28
N ASP A 181 13.58 6.02 -6.11
CA ASP A 181 12.86 4.96 -6.81
C ASP A 181 13.81 4.21 -7.75
N LEU A 182 13.95 2.91 -7.53
CA LEU A 182 14.80 2.02 -8.32
C LEU A 182 13.99 1.07 -9.21
N HIS A 183 12.69 1.31 -9.40
CA HIS A 183 11.82 0.44 -10.20
C HIS A 183 12.36 0.21 -11.62
N ASP A 184 12.93 1.25 -12.24
CA ASP A 184 13.50 1.16 -13.60
C ASP A 184 14.76 0.27 -13.69
N TYR A 185 15.38 -0.07 -12.55
CA TYR A 185 16.55 -0.95 -12.49
C TYR A 185 16.18 -2.43 -12.28
N TYR A 186 14.94 -2.84 -12.55
CA TYR A 186 14.46 -4.20 -12.30
C TYR A 186 15.30 -5.33 -12.92
N TYR A 187 16.05 -5.07 -14.00
CA TYR A 187 16.93 -6.08 -14.63
C TYR A 187 18.18 -6.43 -13.80
N CYS A 188 18.75 -5.45 -13.10
CA CYS A 188 19.94 -5.66 -12.26
C CYS A 188 19.59 -5.75 -10.76
N ASP A 189 18.42 -5.22 -10.38
CA ASP A 189 17.84 -5.22 -9.03
C ASP A 189 18.88 -4.97 -7.91
N PRO A 190 19.48 -3.75 -7.88
CA PRO A 190 20.52 -3.42 -6.92
C PRO A 190 20.03 -3.47 -5.47
N ILE A 191 18.74 -3.18 -5.24
CA ILE A 191 18.10 -3.28 -3.93
C ILE A 191 18.07 -4.73 -3.46
N LEU A 192 17.71 -5.68 -4.34
CA LEU A 192 17.68 -7.09 -3.99
C LEU A 192 19.08 -7.61 -3.69
N TYR A 193 20.09 -7.18 -4.45
CA TYR A 193 21.48 -7.53 -4.18
C TYR A 193 21.92 -7.10 -2.77
N VAL A 194 21.68 -5.83 -2.40
CA VAL A 194 22.02 -5.32 -1.07
C VAL A 194 21.20 -6.00 0.02
N SER A 195 19.90 -6.17 -0.20
CA SER A 195 18.97 -6.90 0.68
C SER A 195 19.48 -8.31 0.99
N HIS A 196 19.88 -9.05 -0.05
CA HIS A 196 20.40 -10.40 0.07
C HIS A 196 21.65 -10.47 0.96
N LEU A 197 22.59 -9.52 0.82
CA LEU A 197 23.81 -9.50 1.61
C LEU A 197 23.57 -9.11 3.07
N ILE A 198 22.79 -8.06 3.31
CA ILE A 198 22.51 -7.56 4.68
C ILE A 198 21.61 -8.55 5.43
N GLY A 199 20.60 -9.11 4.76
CA GLY A 199 19.67 -10.10 5.29
C GLY A 199 20.21 -11.53 5.34
N HIS A 200 21.46 -11.77 4.92
CA HIS A 200 22.02 -13.11 4.90
C HIS A 200 22.13 -13.71 6.31
N GLU A 201 21.77 -14.99 6.46
CA GLU A 201 21.76 -15.66 7.77
C GLU A 201 22.90 -16.68 7.97
N GLY A 202 23.72 -16.92 6.94
CA GLY A 202 24.84 -17.86 7.03
C GLY A 202 26.03 -17.33 7.85
N GLY A 203 27.03 -18.20 8.04
CA GLY A 203 28.24 -17.88 8.83
C GLY A 203 28.96 -16.62 8.35
N GLY A 204 29.36 -15.76 9.29
CA GLY A 204 30.03 -14.49 9.02
C GLY A 204 29.09 -13.31 8.73
N SER A 205 27.77 -13.53 8.68
CA SER A 205 26.81 -12.46 8.44
C SER A 205 26.57 -11.55 9.65
N LEU A 206 25.95 -10.39 9.40
CA LEU A 206 25.45 -9.48 10.43
C LEU A 206 24.52 -10.21 11.41
N PHE A 207 23.55 -10.96 10.88
CA PHE A 207 22.63 -11.75 11.71
C PHE A 207 23.36 -12.77 12.58
N ALA A 208 24.28 -13.55 12.01
CA ALA A 208 25.04 -14.54 12.75
C ALA A 208 25.84 -13.91 13.91
N HIS A 209 26.45 -12.74 13.68
CA HIS A 209 27.14 -11.99 14.72
C HIS A 209 26.20 -11.54 15.84
N LEU A 210 25.09 -10.86 15.51
CA LEU A 210 24.12 -10.38 16.50
C LEU A 210 23.47 -11.53 17.29
N LYS A 211 23.18 -12.64 16.61
CA LYS A 211 22.63 -13.86 17.22
C LYS A 211 23.62 -14.52 18.18
N SER A 212 24.91 -14.58 17.82
CA SER A 212 25.95 -15.14 18.71
C SER A 212 26.14 -14.35 20.01
N LYS A 213 25.84 -13.05 20.00
CA LYS A 213 25.79 -12.20 21.20
C LYS A 213 24.48 -12.31 21.97
N GLY A 214 23.51 -13.06 21.46
CA GLY A 214 22.19 -13.20 22.05
C GLY A 214 21.32 -11.94 21.92
N TRP A 215 21.62 -11.01 21.02
CA TRP A 215 20.91 -9.73 20.91
C TRP A 215 19.70 -9.76 19.98
N CYS A 216 19.72 -10.60 18.96
CA CYS A 216 18.75 -10.62 17.88
C CYS A 216 18.30 -12.05 17.55
N ASN A 217 17.00 -12.24 17.37
CA ASN A 217 16.39 -13.53 17.03
C ASN A 217 16.13 -13.68 15.53
N THR A 218 15.76 -12.59 14.86
CA THR A 218 15.50 -12.54 13.42
C THR A 218 15.98 -11.20 12.85
N LEU A 219 16.52 -11.21 11.64
CA LEU A 219 16.89 -10.00 10.90
C LEU A 219 16.33 -10.10 9.49
N THR A 220 15.64 -9.05 9.05
CA THR A 220 15.23 -8.89 7.66
C THR A 220 15.76 -7.56 7.13
N ALA A 221 16.13 -7.55 5.86
CA ALA A 221 16.52 -6.35 5.15
C ALA A 221 15.78 -6.32 3.81
N GLY A 222 15.47 -5.14 3.29
CA GLY A 222 14.83 -5.04 1.98
C GLY A 222 14.11 -3.72 1.74
N PRO A 223 13.54 -3.58 0.54
CA PRO A 223 12.74 -2.40 0.21
C PRO A 223 11.45 -2.37 1.04
N THR A 224 11.00 -1.17 1.40
CA THR A 224 9.66 -0.97 1.97
C THR A 224 8.80 -0.14 1.00
N ALA A 225 7.50 -0.03 1.28
CA ALA A 225 6.55 0.55 0.36
C ALA A 225 6.79 2.06 0.14
N GLY A 226 7.18 2.42 -1.09
CA GLY A 226 7.26 3.80 -1.57
C GLY A 226 6.12 4.17 -2.52
N ALA A 227 6.42 5.06 -3.46
CA ALA A 227 5.57 5.36 -4.62
C ALA A 227 6.47 5.78 -5.80
N LYS A 228 5.94 5.87 -7.01
CA LYS A 228 6.72 6.27 -8.18
C LYS A 228 7.46 7.59 -7.95
N GLY A 229 8.78 7.55 -7.94
CA GLY A 229 9.68 8.68 -7.65
C GLY A 229 10.46 8.59 -6.33
N TYR A 230 10.01 7.79 -5.34
CA TYR A 230 10.79 7.53 -4.12
C TYR A 230 10.59 6.12 -3.55
N SER A 231 11.57 5.63 -2.80
CA SER A 231 11.47 4.35 -2.11
C SER A 231 12.20 4.40 -0.76
N PHE A 232 12.14 3.31 -0.01
CA PHE A 232 12.86 3.16 1.24
C PHE A 232 13.51 1.78 1.31
N PHE A 233 14.58 1.68 2.09
CA PHE A 233 15.19 0.42 2.47
C PHE A 233 15.17 0.30 3.99
N ALA A 234 14.73 -0.83 4.53
CA ALA A 234 14.71 -1.03 5.97
C ALA A 234 15.48 -2.29 6.38
N VAL A 235 16.15 -2.20 7.53
CA VAL A 235 16.67 -3.34 8.28
C VAL A 235 15.84 -3.46 9.54
N ARG A 236 15.17 -4.60 9.72
CA ARG A 236 14.30 -4.89 10.86
C ARG A 236 14.86 -6.05 11.65
N MET A 237 14.88 -5.92 12.96
CA MET A 237 15.41 -6.91 13.88
C MET A 237 14.43 -7.15 15.02
N VAL A 238 14.13 -8.42 15.30
CA VAL A 238 13.45 -8.78 16.55
C VAL A 238 14.51 -9.02 17.62
N LEU A 239 14.47 -8.22 18.67
CA LEU A 239 15.46 -8.21 19.73
C LEU A 239 15.12 -9.21 20.84
N SER A 240 16.15 -9.71 21.50
CA SER A 240 16.01 -10.33 22.82
C SER A 240 15.91 -9.25 23.91
N SER A 241 15.58 -9.65 25.14
CA SER A 241 15.64 -8.75 26.31
C SER A 241 17.05 -8.20 26.54
N GLN A 242 18.10 -8.99 26.25
CA GLN A 242 19.48 -8.53 26.33
C GLN A 242 19.79 -7.52 25.23
N GLY A 243 19.30 -7.75 24.01
CA GLY A 243 19.51 -6.83 22.89
C GLY A 243 18.88 -5.45 23.14
N GLU A 244 17.63 -5.43 23.59
CA GLU A 244 16.94 -4.19 23.99
C GLU A 244 17.72 -3.40 25.06
N GLY A 245 18.25 -4.10 26.08
CA GLY A 245 19.01 -3.48 27.17
C GLY A 245 20.37 -2.87 26.78
N THR A 246 20.83 -3.04 25.53
CA THR A 246 22.11 -2.45 25.07
C THR A 246 21.99 -1.01 24.58
N GLY A 247 20.77 -0.48 24.38
CA GLY A 247 20.56 0.85 23.80
C GLY A 247 21.05 0.96 22.34
N LEU A 248 21.15 -0.17 21.64
CA LEU A 248 21.32 -0.24 20.18
C LEU A 248 20.06 0.21 19.45
#